data_AF-A0A9D7BN98-F1
#
_entry.id   AF-A0A9D7BN98-F1
#
_cell.length_a   1.000
_cell.length_b   1.000
_cell.length_c   1.000
_cell.angle_alpha   90.00
_cell.angle_beta   90.00
_cell.angle_gamma   90.00
#
_symmetry.space_group_name_H-M   'P 1'
#
loop_
_entity.id
_entity.type
_entity.pdbx_description
1 polymer ?
#
loop_
_entity_poly.entity_id
_entity_poly.type
_entity_poly.pdbx_seq_one_letter_code
_entity_poly.pdbx_strand_id
1 'polypeptide(L)'
;MITFQTRYGYPSVYGTFKKKNETIKITTIPLVKYNKITGIFRIYITHEDSIRIHFYSKENIDSAMNTSLNSKNFHLYNGAIQGYVFSTAKRGETIDNKYIQWLEVNQNRLEERVGFYCIEDWDCIEAYRSPTSGIIYSDPGHTNQIGWSLNASGNGLNGFYHCFLISYECYYDWSQHGFIFSSGNGWNHYPWITNSSSGGTGNGNNNPKIKTWEEQVLIDAKDCLQQAGINGARAMKALQDATKNSCGESYNDLLARTYQNLMDNGKSCTDAAALAEEVKNTVDKTETVFFDDEVMEFFEENELIDPCSGEKISDMLKNEACANQKTLDMEALEEKLDGFDYIINNISNPRINCLWKKLMNSNNNVICEQISYYEGKTELNLKIFSQDLNGQNAITWFDDRDGQPYISFDEGISTKCDIEIIKTMIHESVHAGILNIVKGTHAAGWGINDVPELKNYYDNYSLWHHEYMAGAYFEELVSALKQYFGNEYTDLVYEAIMWKGLHNTTAYRALPQSKRNQIENIWDQFNNSTTCKKSCL
;
A
#
# COMPACT_ATOMS: atom_id res chain seq x y z
N MET A 1 -26.58 28.75 7.88
CA MET A 1 -25.49 28.71 8.88
C MET A 1 -25.84 27.61 9.87
N ILE A 2 -25.07 26.52 9.92
CA ILE A 2 -25.31 25.41 10.84
C ILE A 2 -24.58 25.73 12.14
N THR A 3 -25.31 25.82 13.25
CA THR A 3 -24.74 26.19 14.56
C THR A 3 -24.93 25.02 15.53
N PHE A 4 -23.83 24.42 16.00
CA PHE A 4 -23.86 23.32 16.98
C PHE A 4 -24.07 23.90 18.38
N GLN A 5 -25.25 23.64 18.96
CA GLN A 5 -25.60 24.14 20.28
C GLN A 5 -25.32 23.09 21.37
N THR A 6 -24.79 23.56 22.50
CA THR A 6 -24.76 22.78 23.74
C THR A 6 -26.19 22.50 24.24
N ARG A 7 -26.33 21.64 25.25
CA ARG A 7 -27.62 21.42 25.96
C ARG A 7 -28.25 22.70 26.56
N TYR A 8 -27.55 23.83 26.50
CA TYR A 8 -27.98 25.14 26.99
C TYR A 8 -28.07 26.22 25.89
N GLY A 9 -28.01 25.86 24.60
CA GLY A 9 -28.23 26.80 23.50
C GLY A 9 -27.03 27.67 23.09
N TYR A 10 -25.90 27.57 23.80
CA TYR A 10 -24.66 28.25 23.40
C TYR A 10 -23.95 27.52 22.26
N PRO A 11 -23.34 28.22 21.28
CA PRO A 11 -22.46 27.60 20.30
C PRO A 11 -21.25 26.96 21.02
N SER A 12 -21.00 25.67 20.83
CA SER A 12 -19.74 25.04 21.28
C SER A 12 -19.10 24.26 20.15
N VAL A 13 -17.93 24.73 19.74
CA VAL A 13 -17.01 24.07 18.81
C VAL A 13 -16.00 23.18 19.56
N TYR A 14 -16.02 23.20 20.90
CA TYR A 14 -15.06 22.47 21.73
C TYR A 14 -15.38 20.97 21.74
N GLY A 15 -14.58 20.19 21.00
CA GLY A 15 -14.66 18.72 20.95
C GLY A 15 -15.48 18.14 19.80
N THR A 16 -16.08 18.98 18.95
CA THR A 16 -16.90 18.56 17.79
C THR A 16 -16.05 18.32 16.54
N PHE A 17 -14.88 18.97 16.46
CA PHE A 17 -13.86 18.74 15.44
C PHE A 17 -12.51 18.72 16.13
N LYS A 18 -11.81 17.59 16.07
CA LYS A 18 -10.55 17.33 16.78
C LYS A 18 -9.45 17.02 15.77
N LYS A 19 -8.20 17.37 16.10
CA LYS A 19 -7.02 17.28 15.22
C LYS A 19 -6.64 15.82 14.88
N LYS A 20 -5.80 15.66 13.87
CA LYS A 20 -5.08 14.42 13.50
C LYS A 20 -4.58 13.68 14.75
N ASN A 21 -4.88 12.37 14.84
CA ASN A 21 -4.56 11.42 15.92
C ASN A 21 -5.51 11.36 17.14
N GLU A 22 -6.66 12.04 17.12
CA GLU A 22 -7.73 11.78 18.07
C GLU A 22 -8.88 10.99 17.42
N THR A 23 -9.60 10.19 18.22
CA THR A 23 -10.77 9.42 17.77
C THR A 23 -11.75 10.31 17.01
N ILE A 24 -11.95 10.05 15.70
CA ILE A 24 -12.94 10.78 14.90
C ILE A 24 -14.32 10.56 15.51
N LYS A 25 -15.06 11.64 15.76
CA LYS A 25 -16.48 11.54 16.10
C LYS A 25 -17.28 11.81 14.84
N ILE A 26 -17.64 10.75 14.12
CA ILE A 26 -18.59 10.88 13.02
C ILE A 26 -19.90 11.40 13.60
N THR A 27 -20.35 12.52 13.07
CA THR A 27 -21.59 13.15 13.52
C THR A 27 -22.65 12.93 12.47
N THR A 28 -23.63 12.09 12.82
CA THR A 28 -24.85 11.88 12.06
C THR A 28 -25.91 12.85 12.57
N ILE A 29 -26.46 13.69 11.69
CA ILE A 29 -27.50 14.67 12.03
C ILE A 29 -28.77 14.35 11.22
N PRO A 30 -29.87 13.93 11.87
CA PRO A 30 -31.13 13.72 11.16
C PRO A 30 -31.77 15.04 10.75
N LEU A 31 -32.19 15.12 9.49
CA LEU A 31 -33.04 16.19 9.00
C LEU A 31 -34.50 15.78 9.20
N VAL A 32 -35.25 16.58 9.96
CA VAL A 32 -36.65 16.30 10.30
C VAL A 32 -37.57 17.32 9.63
N LYS A 33 -38.57 16.85 8.88
CA LYS A 33 -39.65 17.68 8.30
C LYS A 33 -40.99 17.06 8.66
N TYR A 34 -41.93 17.89 9.14
CA TYR A 34 -43.27 17.44 9.57
C TYR A 34 -43.23 16.24 10.55
N ASN A 35 -42.31 16.30 11.52
CA ASN A 35 -42.10 15.25 12.52
C ASN A 35 -41.67 13.88 11.96
N LYS A 36 -41.11 13.84 10.75
CA LYS A 36 -40.52 12.63 10.15
C LYS A 36 -39.08 12.91 9.73
N ILE A 37 -38.19 11.92 9.87
CA ILE A 37 -36.84 12.01 9.33
C ILE A 37 -36.91 11.94 7.81
N THR A 38 -36.49 13.02 7.14
CA THR A 38 -36.47 13.14 5.69
C THR A 38 -35.08 12.96 5.09
N GLY A 39 -34.05 12.82 5.93
CA GLY A 39 -32.69 12.54 5.49
C GLY A 39 -31.68 12.59 6.63
N ILE A 40 -30.43 12.33 6.29
CA ILE A 40 -29.28 12.27 7.19
C ILE A 40 -28.15 13.12 6.63
N PHE A 41 -27.62 14.03 7.44
CA PHE A 41 -26.29 14.60 7.20
C PHE A 41 -25.25 13.72 7.88
N ARG A 42 -24.21 13.35 7.14
CA ARG A 42 -22.98 12.78 7.70
C ARG A 42 -21.88 13.81 7.60
N ILE A 43 -21.25 14.08 8.73
CA ILE A 43 -20.11 15.00 8.83
C ILE A 43 -18.90 14.22 9.31
N TYR A 44 -17.82 14.29 8.55
CA TYR A 44 -16.55 13.65 8.89
C TYR A 44 -15.37 14.52 8.41
N ILE A 45 -14.24 14.38 9.10
CA ILE A 45 -12.98 15.05 8.74
C ILE A 45 -12.18 14.08 7.86
N THR A 46 -11.60 14.57 6.78
CA THR A 46 -10.73 13.79 5.89
C THR A 46 -9.27 13.83 6.31
N HIS A 47 -8.44 13.00 5.69
CA HIS A 47 -6.98 13.02 5.86
C HIS A 47 -6.33 14.35 5.47
N GLU A 48 -6.94 15.12 4.57
CA GLU A 48 -6.50 16.48 4.16
C GLU A 48 -6.91 17.58 5.16
N ASP A 49 -7.33 17.23 6.38
CA ASP A 49 -7.91 18.16 7.37
C ASP A 49 -9.15 18.95 6.86
N SER A 50 -9.79 18.47 5.80
CA SER A 50 -11.03 19.03 5.26
C SER A 50 -12.26 18.45 5.95
N ILE A 51 -13.30 19.27 6.16
CA ILE A 51 -14.60 18.80 6.65
C ILE A 51 -15.46 18.43 5.45
N ARG A 52 -15.87 17.17 5.34
CA ARG A 52 -16.85 16.73 4.36
C ARG A 52 -18.22 16.57 5.00
N ILE A 53 -19.21 17.18 4.34
CA ILE A 53 -20.61 17.11 4.72
C ILE A 53 -21.35 16.44 3.56
N HIS A 54 -21.93 15.28 3.83
CA HIS A 54 -22.74 14.56 2.87
C HIS A 54 -24.19 14.55 3.33
N PHE A 55 -25.11 14.86 2.42
CA PHE A 55 -26.54 14.76 2.67
C PHE A 55 -27.13 13.58 1.93
N TYR A 56 -27.87 12.75 2.65
CA TYR A 56 -28.62 11.62 2.11
C TYR A 56 -30.09 11.87 2.40
N SER A 57 -30.87 12.19 1.37
CA SER A 57 -32.34 12.21 1.52
C SER A 57 -32.82 10.79 1.86
N LYS A 58 -33.99 10.67 2.50
CA LYS A 58 -34.61 9.37 2.74
C LYS A 58 -34.80 8.59 1.44
N GLU A 59 -35.16 9.28 0.36
CA GLU A 59 -35.29 8.70 -0.98
C GLU A 59 -33.95 8.15 -1.50
N ASN A 60 -32.83 8.86 -1.30
CA ASN A 60 -31.51 8.35 -1.67
C ASN A 60 -31.15 7.10 -0.87
N ILE A 61 -31.47 7.07 0.43
CA ILE A 61 -31.25 5.91 1.31
C ILE A 61 -32.11 4.72 0.83
N ASP A 62 -33.39 4.96 0.55
CA ASP A 62 -34.33 3.95 0.03
C ASP A 62 -33.88 3.40 -1.33
N SER A 63 -33.41 4.26 -2.23
CA SER A 63 -32.91 3.87 -3.55
C SER A 63 -31.61 3.06 -3.43
N ALA A 64 -30.69 3.48 -2.57
CA ALA A 64 -29.38 2.84 -2.40
C ALA A 64 -29.50 1.38 -1.95
N MET A 65 -30.51 1.07 -1.15
CA MET A 65 -30.77 -0.31 -0.71
C MET A 65 -31.16 -1.27 -1.84
N ASN A 66 -31.66 -0.74 -2.95
CA ASN A 66 -32.12 -1.52 -4.10
C ASN A 66 -31.12 -1.50 -5.28
N THR A 67 -29.96 -0.86 -5.10
CA THR A 67 -28.94 -0.73 -6.14
C THR A 67 -27.69 -1.50 -5.77
N SER A 68 -27.02 -2.09 -6.76
CA SER A 68 -25.65 -2.59 -6.56
C SER A 68 -24.71 -1.39 -6.38
N LEU A 69 -24.20 -1.22 -5.16
CA LEU A 69 -23.29 -0.13 -4.82
C LEU A 69 -21.83 -0.62 -4.92
N ASN A 70 -20.99 0.14 -5.62
CA ASN A 70 -19.54 -0.01 -5.53
C ASN A 70 -19.05 0.21 -4.07
N SER A 71 -17.85 -0.26 -3.74
CA SER A 71 -17.32 -0.23 -2.37
C SER A 71 -17.39 1.16 -1.71
N LYS A 72 -16.96 2.21 -2.42
CA LYS A 72 -17.00 3.60 -1.93
C LYS A 72 -18.42 4.07 -1.60
N ASN A 73 -19.37 3.87 -2.51
CA ASN A 73 -20.76 4.28 -2.30
C ASN A 73 -21.44 3.42 -1.25
N PHE A 74 -21.13 2.12 -1.20
CA PHE A 74 -21.66 1.20 -0.19
C PHE A 74 -21.37 1.70 1.22
N HIS A 75 -20.12 2.07 1.54
CA HIS A 75 -19.77 2.55 2.88
C HIS A 75 -20.43 3.90 3.24
N LEU A 76 -20.54 4.81 2.25
CA LEU A 76 -21.20 6.09 2.44
C LEU A 76 -22.68 5.91 2.79
N TYR A 77 -23.38 5.06 2.04
CA TYR A 77 -24.79 4.76 2.24
C TYR A 77 -25.03 3.86 3.47
N ASN A 78 -24.15 2.92 3.78
CA ASN A 78 -24.26 2.08 4.97
C ASN A 78 -24.35 2.93 6.26
N GLY A 79 -23.41 3.85 6.46
CA GLY A 79 -23.49 4.71 7.65
C GLY A 79 -24.63 5.72 7.61
N ALA A 80 -25.18 6.05 6.43
CA ALA A 80 -26.41 6.84 6.33
C ALA A 80 -27.64 6.02 6.75
N ILE A 81 -27.70 4.73 6.37
CA ILE A 81 -28.74 3.77 6.77
C ILE A 81 -28.69 3.54 8.27
N GLN A 82 -27.52 3.24 8.83
CA GLN A 82 -27.32 3.12 10.29
C GLN A 82 -27.74 4.40 11.01
N GLY A 83 -27.30 5.55 10.52
CA GLY A 83 -27.68 6.86 11.06
C GLY A 83 -29.19 7.12 11.04
N TYR A 84 -29.87 6.68 9.98
CA TYR A 84 -31.33 6.72 9.87
C TYR A 84 -31.99 5.80 10.91
N VAL A 85 -31.59 4.53 10.98
CA VAL A 85 -32.11 3.54 11.95
C VAL A 85 -31.97 4.06 13.39
N PHE A 86 -30.78 4.55 13.78
CA PHE A 86 -30.56 5.09 15.11
C PHE A 86 -31.40 6.32 15.41
N SER A 87 -31.51 7.23 14.44
CA SER A 87 -32.30 8.45 14.60
C SER A 87 -33.80 8.15 14.74
N THR A 88 -34.31 7.16 14.00
CA THR A 88 -35.69 6.67 14.09
C THR A 88 -35.94 6.01 15.45
N ALA A 89 -35.06 5.09 15.88
CA ALA A 89 -35.16 4.42 17.18
C ALA A 89 -35.15 5.43 18.35
N LYS A 90 -34.24 6.40 18.33
CA LYS A 90 -34.12 7.43 19.38
C LYS A 90 -35.36 8.32 19.49
N ARG A 91 -36.14 8.45 18.43
CA ARG A 91 -37.41 9.19 18.41
C ARG A 91 -38.61 8.34 18.86
N GLY A 92 -38.40 7.06 19.17
CA GLY A 92 -39.48 6.12 19.49
C GLY A 92 -40.36 5.78 18.29
N GLU A 93 -39.86 6.02 17.07
CA GLU A 93 -40.56 5.69 15.83
C GLU A 93 -40.28 4.23 15.46
N THR A 94 -41.25 3.56 14.83
CA THR A 94 -41.05 2.19 14.31
C THR A 94 -40.06 2.21 13.15
N ILE A 95 -39.01 1.39 13.23
CA ILE A 95 -38.06 1.19 12.14
C ILE A 95 -38.67 0.22 11.13
N ASP A 96 -38.60 0.57 9.85
CA ASP A 96 -39.02 -0.33 8.77
C ASP A 96 -38.00 -1.49 8.65
N ASN A 97 -38.49 -2.73 8.70
CA ASN A 97 -37.65 -3.93 8.73
C ASN A 97 -36.68 -4.03 7.53
N LYS A 98 -37.00 -3.42 6.39
CA LYS A 98 -36.12 -3.45 5.22
C LYS A 98 -34.74 -2.85 5.48
N TYR A 99 -34.63 -1.85 6.36
CA TYR A 99 -33.33 -1.26 6.70
C TYR A 99 -32.49 -2.23 7.56
N ILE A 100 -33.13 -2.95 8.48
CA ILE A 100 -32.47 -3.95 9.31
C ILE A 100 -32.03 -5.14 8.45
N GLN A 101 -32.93 -5.66 7.61
CA GLN A 101 -32.62 -6.74 6.67
C GLN A 101 -31.50 -6.37 5.71
N TRP A 102 -31.48 -5.14 5.20
CA TRP A 102 -30.39 -4.69 4.34
C TRP A 102 -29.06 -4.67 5.09
N LEU A 103 -29.03 -4.20 6.34
CA LEU A 103 -27.83 -4.22 7.18
C LEU A 103 -27.36 -5.65 7.48
N GLU A 104 -28.28 -6.58 7.77
CA GLU A 104 -27.99 -7.99 8.01
C GLU A 104 -27.41 -8.69 6.77
N VAL A 105 -28.05 -8.53 5.60
CA VAL A 105 -27.57 -9.12 4.33
C VAL A 105 -26.20 -8.59 3.95
N ASN A 106 -25.92 -7.32 4.27
CA ASN A 106 -24.64 -6.70 3.96
C ASN A 106 -23.67 -6.71 5.14
N GLN A 107 -23.97 -7.42 6.24
CA GLN A 107 -23.12 -7.43 7.43
C GLN A 107 -21.73 -8.00 7.13
N ASN A 108 -21.64 -8.98 6.23
CA ASN A 108 -20.36 -9.59 5.85
C ASN A 108 -19.55 -8.67 4.91
N ARG A 109 -20.19 -7.73 4.19
CA ARG A 109 -19.48 -6.63 3.49
C ARG A 109 -18.92 -5.60 4.46
N LEU A 110 -19.36 -5.60 5.73
CA LEU A 110 -18.72 -4.81 6.79
C LEU A 110 -17.40 -5.45 7.23
N GLU A 111 -17.24 -6.77 7.03
CA GLU A 111 -16.09 -7.52 7.52
C GLU A 111 -14.83 -7.36 6.66
N GLU A 112 -14.94 -6.83 5.44
CA GLU A 112 -13.83 -6.30 4.63
C GLU A 112 -13.02 -5.21 5.38
N ARG A 113 -13.51 -4.74 6.54
CA ARG A 113 -12.84 -3.76 7.41
C ARG A 113 -12.51 -4.21 8.84
N VAL A 114 -12.74 -5.46 9.27
CA VAL A 114 -12.40 -5.86 10.68
C VAL A 114 -10.87 -5.84 10.94
N GLY A 115 -10.04 -5.73 9.90
CA GLY A 115 -8.61 -5.44 10.05
C GLY A 115 -8.28 -4.01 10.52
N PHE A 116 -9.25 -3.09 10.60
CA PHE A 116 -8.99 -1.63 10.67
C PHE A 116 -9.75 -0.85 11.75
N TYR A 117 -10.35 -1.51 12.74
CA TYR A 117 -10.97 -0.86 13.90
C TYR A 117 -10.62 -1.57 15.22
N CYS A 118 -10.53 -0.80 16.31
CA CYS A 118 -10.41 -1.36 17.66
C CYS A 118 -11.69 -2.12 18.05
N ILE A 119 -11.47 -3.24 18.75
CA ILE A 119 -12.42 -4.23 19.25
C ILE A 119 -13.75 -3.62 19.77
N GLU A 120 -14.87 -4.21 19.32
CA GLU A 120 -16.15 -4.21 20.03
C GLU A 120 -15.99 -5.03 21.30
N ASP A 121 -16.00 -4.40 22.48
CA ASP A 121 -16.25 -5.12 23.73
C ASP A 121 -17.73 -4.91 24.08
N TRP A 122 -18.51 -5.98 23.92
CA TRP A 122 -19.83 -6.07 24.54
C TRP A 122 -19.60 -6.52 25.98
N ASP A 123 -19.63 -5.61 26.95
CA ASP A 123 -19.55 -6.00 28.36
C ASP A 123 -20.88 -6.65 28.78
N CYS A 124 -20.94 -7.97 28.65
CA CYS A 124 -22.13 -8.80 28.84
C CYS A 124 -21.70 -10.11 29.52
N ILE A 125 -21.73 -10.13 30.86
CA ILE A 125 -21.30 -11.28 31.68
C ILE A 125 -22.45 -12.31 31.79
N GLU A 126 -22.17 -13.53 31.32
CA GLU A 126 -22.90 -14.82 31.42
C GLU A 126 -24.23 -14.98 30.68
N ALA A 127 -24.27 -15.96 29.76
CA ALA A 127 -25.31 -15.97 28.75
C ALA A 127 -25.95 -17.33 28.42
N TYR A 128 -27.28 -17.32 28.21
CA TYR A 128 -28.08 -18.49 27.81
C TYR A 128 -28.20 -18.58 26.27
N ARG A 129 -27.95 -19.76 25.68
CA ARG A 129 -28.02 -20.02 24.23
C ARG A 129 -29.32 -20.74 23.84
N SER A 130 -30.10 -20.15 22.93
CA SER A 130 -31.29 -20.78 22.35
C SER A 130 -30.92 -21.94 21.40
N PRO A 131 -31.50 -23.14 21.53
CA PRO A 131 -31.17 -24.29 20.69
C PRO A 131 -31.79 -24.25 19.28
N THR A 132 -32.71 -23.32 19.00
CA THR A 132 -33.38 -23.23 17.69
C THR A 132 -32.84 -22.09 16.81
N SER A 133 -32.31 -21.02 17.42
CA SER A 133 -31.81 -19.84 16.70
C SER A 133 -30.33 -19.53 16.95
N GLY A 134 -29.67 -20.19 17.91
CA GLY A 134 -28.24 -20.03 18.18
C GLY A 134 -27.83 -18.74 18.93
N ILE A 135 -28.77 -17.84 19.24
CA ILE A 135 -28.51 -16.54 19.89
C ILE A 135 -28.34 -16.66 21.42
N ILE A 136 -27.50 -15.79 21.99
CA ILE A 136 -27.01 -15.77 23.37
C ILE A 136 -27.43 -14.45 24.09
N TYR A 137 -27.90 -14.48 25.37
CA TYR A 137 -28.36 -13.28 26.15
C TYR A 137 -27.75 -13.18 27.57
N SER A 138 -27.36 -11.99 28.08
CA SER A 138 -26.84 -11.76 29.47
C SER A 138 -27.29 -10.45 30.19
N ASP A 139 -27.08 -10.35 31.52
CA ASP A 139 -27.55 -9.29 32.47
C ASP A 139 -26.42 -8.78 33.41
N PRO A 140 -26.33 -7.47 33.79
CA PRO A 140 -25.52 -7.07 34.94
C PRO A 140 -26.17 -6.07 35.92
N GLY A 141 -26.14 -6.43 37.21
CA GLY A 141 -26.36 -5.54 38.35
C GLY A 141 -25.06 -4.97 38.95
N HIS A 142 -25.13 -3.71 39.40
CA HIS A 142 -24.15 -2.91 40.18
C HIS A 142 -22.94 -2.36 39.38
N THR A 143 -22.61 -1.06 39.30
CA THR A 143 -22.84 0.12 40.18
C THR A 143 -22.78 1.46 39.43
N ASN A 144 -23.64 2.42 39.85
CA ASN A 144 -23.46 3.88 39.99
C ASN A 144 -22.79 4.72 38.86
N GLN A 145 -23.54 5.59 38.13
CA GLN A 145 -23.89 6.99 38.50
C GLN A 145 -24.46 7.85 37.32
N ILE A 146 -25.50 8.66 37.64
CA ILE A 146 -26.04 9.90 36.99
C ILE A 146 -26.86 9.71 35.69
N GLY A 147 -28.20 9.56 35.72
CA GLY A 147 -29.24 10.61 35.86
C GLY A 147 -29.84 10.95 34.46
N TRP A 148 -31.13 10.96 34.13
CA TRP A 148 -32.32 11.57 34.76
C TRP A 148 -33.61 10.85 34.29
N SER A 149 -34.60 10.73 35.18
CA SER A 149 -35.95 10.28 34.86
C SER A 149 -36.86 11.45 34.43
N LEU A 150 -37.85 11.16 33.57
CA LEU A 150 -39.06 11.96 33.44
C LEU A 150 -40.28 11.05 33.59
N ASN A 151 -41.22 11.55 34.38
CA ASN A 151 -42.27 10.81 35.06
C ASN A 151 -43.27 10.07 34.17
N ALA A 152 -43.58 8.88 34.69
CA ALA A 152 -44.79 8.10 34.56
C ALA A 152 -46.11 8.88 34.63
N SER A 153 -47.12 8.37 33.93
CA SER A 153 -48.40 8.05 34.56
C SER A 153 -49.12 6.95 33.77
N GLY A 154 -49.43 5.82 34.43
CA GLY A 154 -50.26 4.75 33.84
C GLY A 154 -49.89 3.31 34.25
N ASN A 155 -49.91 3.01 35.55
CA ASN A 155 -50.04 1.70 36.22
C ASN A 155 -49.82 0.38 35.44
N GLY A 156 -48.77 -0.36 35.81
CA GLY A 156 -48.72 -1.84 35.74
C GLY A 156 -47.36 -2.45 35.37
N LEU A 157 -46.50 -2.72 36.38
CA LEU A 157 -45.39 -3.71 36.42
C LEU A 157 -44.41 -3.72 35.21
N ASN A 158 -43.35 -2.90 35.20
CA ASN A 158 -41.95 -3.20 35.64
C ASN A 158 -41.39 -4.56 35.14
N GLY A 159 -40.36 -4.65 34.29
CA GLY A 159 -39.41 -3.65 33.81
C GLY A 159 -38.91 -3.94 32.39
N PHE A 160 -38.82 -2.87 31.59
CA PHE A 160 -38.08 -2.87 30.34
C PHE A 160 -36.63 -2.51 30.67
N TYR A 161 -35.71 -3.45 30.44
CA TYR A 161 -34.29 -3.31 30.75
C TYR A 161 -33.54 -2.99 29.46
N HIS A 162 -32.76 -1.91 29.47
CA HIS A 162 -32.12 -1.31 28.29
C HIS A 162 -30.65 -1.73 28.18
N CYS A 163 -30.25 -2.34 27.06
CA CYS A 163 -28.87 -2.27 26.58
C CYS A 163 -28.63 -0.88 25.98
N PHE A 164 -27.47 -0.27 26.24
CA PHE A 164 -27.05 0.93 25.52
C PHE A 164 -26.03 0.55 24.45
N LEU A 165 -26.36 0.83 23.19
CA LEU A 165 -25.36 0.85 22.14
C LEU A 165 -24.48 2.09 22.31
N ILE A 166 -23.19 1.90 22.53
CA ILE A 166 -22.20 2.97 22.44
C ILE A 166 -21.35 2.71 21.20
N SER A 167 -21.75 3.27 20.06
CA SER A 167 -20.93 3.19 18.84
C SER A 167 -19.84 4.28 18.87
N TYR A 168 -18.58 3.90 18.72
CA TYR A 168 -17.47 4.81 18.40
C TYR A 168 -16.87 4.42 17.04
N GLU A 169 -16.85 5.34 16.07
CA GLU A 169 -16.15 5.15 14.80
C GLU A 169 -14.73 5.75 14.91
N CYS A 170 -13.71 4.97 15.26
CA CYS A 170 -12.31 5.43 15.32
C CYS A 170 -11.62 5.26 13.96
N TYR A 171 -11.24 6.32 13.26
CA TYR A 171 -10.36 6.21 12.08
C TYR A 171 -8.90 6.06 12.53
N TYR A 172 -8.17 5.03 12.08
CA TYR A 172 -6.73 4.86 12.36
C TYR A 172 -5.89 4.96 11.09
N ASP A 173 -4.67 5.50 11.27
CA ASP A 173 -3.65 5.84 10.28
C ASP A 173 -2.82 4.61 9.84
N TRP A 174 -2.37 4.59 8.59
CA TRP A 174 -1.53 3.54 7.99
C TRP A 174 -0.06 3.98 7.91
N SER A 175 0.56 4.28 9.06
CA SER A 175 2.02 4.32 9.17
C SER A 175 2.49 3.31 10.22
N GLN A 176 3.35 2.37 9.81
CA GLN A 176 3.84 1.25 10.63
C GLN A 176 4.44 1.71 11.97
N HIS A 177 3.78 1.39 13.07
CA HIS A 177 4.39 1.41 14.40
C HIS A 177 4.02 0.14 15.18
N GLY A 178 5.05 -0.56 15.67
CA GLY A 178 4.91 -1.80 16.43
C GLY A 178 4.33 -1.56 17.82
N PHE A 179 3.41 -2.43 18.23
CA PHE A 179 2.84 -2.45 19.57
C PHE A 179 3.67 -3.31 20.52
N ILE A 180 3.98 -2.76 21.70
CA ILE A 180 4.48 -3.47 22.88
C ILE A 180 3.29 -3.68 23.82
N PHE A 181 2.94 -4.93 24.14
CA PHE A 181 2.02 -5.22 25.23
C PHE A 181 2.79 -5.63 26.48
N SER A 182 2.60 -4.89 27.57
CA SER A 182 2.98 -5.29 28.93
C SER A 182 1.93 -6.26 29.48
N SER A 183 2.35 -7.47 29.87
CA SER A 183 1.49 -8.48 30.49
C SER A 183 1.25 -8.19 31.98
N GLY A 184 -0.02 -8.09 32.37
CA GLY A 184 -0.48 -8.15 33.76
C GLY A 184 -1.09 -9.51 34.05
N ASN A 185 -0.52 -10.23 35.01
CA ASN A 185 -0.91 -11.57 35.45
C ASN A 185 -2.27 -11.58 36.18
N GLY A 186 -3.05 -12.66 36.01
CA GLY A 186 -3.93 -13.12 37.09
C GLY A 186 -4.98 -14.21 36.82
N TRP A 187 -4.67 -15.43 37.28
CA TRP A 187 -5.54 -16.40 38.00
C TRP A 187 -6.64 -17.24 37.30
N ASN A 188 -6.25 -18.47 36.96
CA ASN A 188 -6.86 -19.82 37.10
C ASN A 188 -8.29 -20.01 37.72
N HIS A 189 -9.18 -20.76 37.02
CA HIS A 189 -9.56 -22.18 37.30
C HIS A 189 -10.75 -22.74 36.43
N TYR A 190 -10.46 -23.78 35.60
CA TYR A 190 -11.17 -25.02 35.10
C TYR A 190 -12.72 -25.21 35.12
N PRO A 191 -13.36 -26.14 34.32
CA PRO A 191 -12.83 -27.43 33.78
C PRO A 191 -13.22 -27.95 32.35
N TRP A 192 -12.31 -28.79 31.81
CA TRP A 192 -12.41 -30.01 30.93
C TRP A 192 -13.33 -30.09 29.69
N ILE A 193 -12.74 -30.19 28.49
CA ILE A 193 -13.01 -31.29 27.52
C ILE A 193 -11.70 -31.76 26.88
N THR A 194 -11.52 -33.07 26.87
CA THR A 194 -10.37 -33.85 26.43
C THR A 194 -10.12 -33.78 24.93
N ASN A 195 -8.88 -33.53 24.52
CA ASN A 195 -8.36 -34.14 23.29
C ASN A 195 -6.91 -34.61 23.50
N SER A 196 -6.70 -35.87 23.17
CA SER A 196 -5.52 -36.67 23.45
C SER A 196 -4.24 -36.13 22.81
N SER A 197 -3.22 -36.00 23.65
CA SER A 197 -1.84 -35.70 23.29
C SER A 197 -1.08 -36.91 22.76
N SER A 198 -0.34 -36.71 21.66
CA SER A 198 0.99 -37.26 21.38
C SER A 198 1.67 -36.22 20.50
N GLY A 199 2.74 -35.51 20.84
CA GLY A 199 3.79 -35.71 21.82
C GLY A 199 5.06 -35.22 21.13
N GLY A 200 5.24 -33.90 21.02
CA GLY A 200 6.37 -33.28 20.34
C GLY A 200 6.54 -31.83 20.78
N THR A 201 7.57 -31.58 21.58
CA THR A 201 7.97 -30.26 22.07
C THR A 201 8.46 -29.39 20.92
N GLY A 202 7.73 -28.31 20.61
CA GLY A 202 8.12 -27.34 19.61
C GLY A 202 7.35 -26.04 19.81
N ASN A 203 8.10 -24.99 20.16
CA ASN A 203 7.65 -23.63 20.39
C ASN A 203 6.88 -23.09 19.17
N GLY A 204 5.66 -22.58 19.36
CA GLY A 204 4.88 -21.99 18.28
C GLY A 204 3.63 -21.28 18.81
N ASN A 205 3.64 -19.95 18.76
CA ASN A 205 2.44 -19.12 18.89
C ASN A 205 1.46 -19.45 17.75
N ASN A 206 0.61 -20.45 17.96
CA ASN A 206 -0.52 -20.73 17.08
C ASN A 206 -1.76 -20.00 17.60
N ASN A 207 -1.83 -18.69 17.33
CA ASN A 207 -3.14 -18.06 17.21
C ASN A 207 -3.61 -18.33 15.77
N PRO A 208 -4.72 -19.02 15.53
CA PRO A 208 -5.24 -19.20 14.18
C PRO A 208 -5.53 -17.83 13.58
N LYS A 209 -4.73 -17.41 12.60
CA LYS A 209 -5.06 -16.23 11.79
C LYS A 209 -6.40 -16.51 11.11
N ILE A 210 -7.40 -15.70 11.43
CA ILE A 210 -8.68 -15.70 10.72
C ILE A 210 -8.38 -15.27 9.28
N LYS A 211 -8.66 -16.14 8.32
CA LYS A 211 -8.47 -15.88 6.89
C LYS A 211 -9.67 -15.09 6.38
N THR A 212 -9.46 -14.14 5.49
CA THR A 212 -10.54 -13.44 4.79
C THR A 212 -11.31 -14.41 3.89
N TRP A 213 -12.55 -14.06 3.51
CA TRP A 213 -13.34 -14.90 2.59
C TRP A 213 -12.62 -15.09 1.25
N GLU A 214 -11.99 -14.05 0.72
CA GLU A 214 -11.21 -14.12 -0.52
C GLU A 214 -10.02 -15.08 -0.39
N GLU A 215 -9.29 -15.03 0.73
CA GLU A 215 -8.22 -16.00 1.01
C GLU A 215 -8.76 -17.42 1.13
N GLN A 216 -9.93 -17.61 1.76
CA GLN A 216 -10.54 -18.92 1.92
C GLN A 216 -11.05 -19.48 0.59
N VAL A 217 -11.74 -18.67 -0.22
CA VAL A 217 -12.15 -19.04 -1.60
C VAL A 217 -10.94 -19.39 -2.43
N LEU A 218 -9.83 -18.65 -2.30
CA LEU A 218 -8.61 -18.93 -3.04
C LEU A 218 -7.96 -20.25 -2.60
N ILE A 219 -7.98 -20.54 -1.30
CA ILE A 219 -7.52 -21.83 -0.77
C ILE A 219 -8.40 -22.95 -1.29
N ASP A 220 -9.72 -22.81 -1.19
CA ASP A 220 -10.68 -23.81 -1.63
C ASP A 220 -10.55 -24.04 -3.15
N ALA A 221 -10.35 -22.99 -3.93
CA ALA A 221 -10.08 -23.07 -5.37
C ALA A 221 -8.79 -23.85 -5.66
N LYS A 222 -7.70 -23.55 -4.95
CA LYS A 222 -6.42 -24.26 -5.11
C LYS A 222 -6.54 -25.73 -4.74
N ASP A 223 -7.17 -26.02 -3.61
CA ASP A 223 -7.39 -27.39 -3.12
C ASP A 223 -8.30 -28.17 -4.09
N CYS A 224 -9.35 -27.54 -4.61
CA CYS A 224 -10.27 -28.11 -5.57
C CYS A 224 -9.56 -28.47 -6.89
N LEU A 225 -8.70 -27.59 -7.39
CA LEU A 225 -7.88 -27.87 -8.59
C LEU A 225 -6.80 -28.90 -8.32
N GLN A 226 -6.18 -28.91 -7.14
CA GLN A 226 -5.22 -29.96 -6.77
C GLN A 226 -5.88 -31.34 -6.75
N GLN A 227 -7.10 -31.45 -6.24
CA GLN A 227 -7.89 -32.69 -6.26
C GLN A 227 -8.27 -33.14 -7.68
N ALA A 228 -8.39 -32.21 -8.62
CA ALA A 228 -8.64 -32.50 -10.04
C ALA A 228 -7.41 -33.07 -10.80
N GLY A 229 -6.25 -33.17 -10.14
CA GLY A 229 -5.04 -33.78 -10.69
C GLY A 229 -4.53 -33.08 -11.96
N ILE A 230 -4.27 -33.84 -13.03
CA ILE A 230 -3.71 -33.30 -14.28
C ILE A 230 -4.63 -32.26 -14.95
N ASN A 231 -5.95 -32.39 -14.79
CA ASN A 231 -6.90 -31.43 -15.34
C ASN A 231 -6.87 -30.11 -14.57
N GLY A 232 -6.72 -30.18 -13.24
CA GLY A 232 -6.49 -28.99 -12.42
C GLY A 232 -5.18 -28.29 -12.77
N ALA A 233 -4.09 -29.04 -12.99
CA ALA A 233 -2.83 -28.45 -13.44
C ALA A 233 -2.95 -27.74 -14.80
N ARG A 234 -3.68 -28.32 -15.76
CA ARG A 234 -3.98 -27.69 -17.05
C ARG A 234 -4.84 -26.44 -16.89
N ALA A 235 -5.86 -26.49 -16.04
CA ALA A 235 -6.71 -25.35 -15.72
C ALA A 235 -5.90 -24.19 -15.12
N MET A 236 -5.07 -24.47 -14.11
CA MET A 236 -4.19 -23.46 -13.51
C MET A 236 -3.27 -22.83 -14.54
N LYS A 237 -2.64 -23.63 -15.42
CA LYS A 237 -1.80 -23.10 -16.50
C LYS A 237 -2.60 -22.23 -17.48
N ALA A 238 -3.79 -22.67 -17.90
CA ALA A 238 -4.63 -21.90 -18.81
C ALA A 238 -5.06 -20.54 -18.21
N LEU A 239 -5.42 -20.52 -16.92
CA LEU A 239 -5.74 -19.27 -16.21
C LEU A 239 -4.51 -18.39 -16.05
N GLN A 240 -3.33 -18.95 -15.76
CA GLN A 240 -2.06 -18.20 -15.73
C GLN A 240 -1.72 -17.60 -17.10
N ASP A 241 -1.87 -18.37 -18.17
CA ASP A 241 -1.61 -17.87 -19.53
C ASP A 241 -2.64 -16.79 -19.91
N ALA A 242 -3.90 -16.92 -19.49
CA ALA A 242 -4.91 -15.88 -19.68
C ALA A 242 -4.60 -14.59 -18.90
N THR A 243 -4.03 -14.68 -17.70
CA THR A 243 -3.62 -13.46 -16.96
C THR A 243 -2.53 -12.64 -17.63
N LYS A 244 -1.67 -13.28 -18.43
CA LYS A 244 -0.59 -12.55 -19.10
C LYS A 244 -1.14 -11.51 -20.08
N ASN A 245 -2.34 -11.77 -20.59
CA ASN A 245 -2.99 -10.99 -21.64
C ASN A 245 -4.28 -10.31 -21.14
N SER A 246 -4.58 -10.36 -19.83
CA SER A 246 -5.82 -9.83 -19.26
C SER A 246 -5.64 -8.41 -18.71
N CYS A 247 -6.75 -7.66 -18.73
CA CYS A 247 -6.81 -6.34 -18.16
C CYS A 247 -7.10 -6.32 -16.66
N GLY A 248 -6.04 -6.35 -15.87
CA GLY A 248 -6.12 -6.12 -14.42
C GLY A 248 -6.72 -7.28 -13.62
N GLU A 249 -6.98 -8.43 -14.25
CA GLU A 249 -7.46 -9.61 -13.55
C GLU A 249 -6.26 -10.46 -13.12
N SER A 250 -6.03 -10.53 -11.82
CA SER A 250 -4.94 -11.34 -11.29
C SER A 250 -5.24 -12.83 -11.47
N TYR A 251 -4.21 -13.65 -11.36
CA TYR A 251 -4.36 -15.11 -11.43
C TYR A 251 -5.32 -15.59 -10.35
N ASN A 252 -5.25 -14.98 -9.17
CA ASN A 252 -6.13 -15.31 -8.06
C ASN A 252 -7.58 -14.91 -8.34
N ASP A 253 -7.84 -13.82 -9.05
CA ASP A 253 -9.21 -13.39 -9.40
C ASP A 253 -9.84 -14.34 -10.42
N LEU A 254 -9.08 -14.71 -11.46
CA LEU A 254 -9.51 -15.73 -12.42
C LEU A 254 -9.74 -17.09 -11.75
N LEU A 255 -8.87 -17.46 -10.81
CA LEU A 255 -8.99 -18.70 -10.05
C LEU A 255 -10.25 -18.72 -9.18
N ALA A 256 -10.45 -17.67 -8.39
CA ALA A 256 -11.57 -17.53 -7.47
C ALA A 256 -12.90 -17.52 -8.23
N ARG A 257 -12.99 -16.76 -9.34
CA ARG A 257 -14.20 -16.72 -10.17
C ARG A 257 -14.50 -18.03 -10.87
N THR A 258 -13.48 -18.70 -11.43
CA THR A 258 -13.66 -20.02 -12.07
C THR A 258 -14.20 -21.02 -11.04
N TYR A 259 -13.64 -21.01 -9.83
CA TYR A 259 -14.12 -21.86 -8.74
C TYR A 259 -15.54 -21.51 -8.32
N GLN A 260 -15.84 -20.23 -8.10
CA GLN A 260 -17.18 -19.80 -7.68
C GLN A 260 -18.24 -20.16 -8.71
N ASN A 261 -17.98 -19.94 -10.01
CA ASN A 261 -18.89 -20.32 -11.08
C ASN A 261 -19.12 -21.84 -11.14
N LEU A 262 -18.08 -22.66 -10.90
CA LEU A 262 -18.26 -24.11 -10.79
C LEU A 262 -19.19 -24.47 -9.62
N MET A 263 -18.97 -23.87 -8.45
CA MET A 263 -19.76 -24.16 -7.25
C MET A 263 -21.22 -23.69 -7.40
N ASP A 264 -21.44 -22.50 -7.95
CA ASP A 264 -22.77 -21.93 -8.18
C ASP A 264 -23.60 -22.78 -9.16
N ASN A 265 -22.94 -23.47 -10.08
CA ASN A 265 -23.56 -24.43 -11.00
C ASN A 265 -23.67 -25.86 -10.43
N GLY A 266 -23.34 -26.07 -9.15
CA GLY A 266 -23.36 -27.37 -8.50
C GLY A 266 -22.37 -28.38 -9.07
N LYS A 267 -21.29 -27.90 -9.69
CA LYS A 267 -20.23 -28.71 -10.31
C LYS A 267 -19.07 -28.92 -9.34
N SER A 268 -18.31 -29.98 -9.58
CA SER A 268 -17.07 -30.29 -8.84
C SER A 268 -15.86 -30.03 -9.74
N CYS A 269 -14.73 -29.58 -9.20
CA CYS A 269 -13.49 -29.49 -9.97
C CYS A 269 -12.98 -30.85 -10.46
N THR A 270 -13.43 -31.96 -9.86
CA THR A 270 -13.12 -33.32 -10.33
C THR A 270 -13.91 -33.72 -11.58
N ASP A 271 -14.96 -32.98 -11.94
CA ASP A 271 -15.63 -33.11 -13.23
C ASP A 271 -14.80 -32.40 -14.31
N ALA A 272 -13.97 -33.18 -15.00
CA ALA A 272 -13.02 -32.67 -15.99
C ALA A 272 -13.71 -31.87 -17.13
N ALA A 273 -14.92 -32.25 -17.53
CA ALA A 273 -15.63 -31.57 -18.60
C ALA A 273 -16.16 -30.21 -18.13
N ALA A 274 -16.79 -30.19 -16.94
CA ALA A 274 -17.27 -28.95 -16.34
C ALA A 274 -16.12 -27.98 -16.02
N LEU A 275 -15.00 -28.48 -15.48
CA LEU A 275 -13.82 -27.67 -15.22
C LEU A 275 -13.24 -27.08 -16.52
N ALA A 276 -13.10 -27.89 -17.57
CA ALA A 276 -12.57 -27.40 -18.85
C ALA A 276 -13.50 -26.36 -19.51
N GLU A 277 -14.82 -26.56 -19.45
CA GLU A 277 -15.82 -25.62 -19.96
C GLU A 277 -15.80 -24.31 -19.17
N GLU A 278 -15.75 -24.36 -17.84
CA GLU A 278 -15.74 -23.14 -17.02
C GLU A 278 -14.43 -22.36 -17.15
N VAL A 279 -13.28 -23.05 -17.20
CA VAL A 279 -12.00 -22.40 -17.50
C VAL A 279 -12.08 -21.70 -18.85
N LYS A 280 -12.59 -22.37 -19.88
CA LYS A 280 -12.76 -21.75 -21.21
C LYS A 280 -13.68 -20.54 -21.13
N ASN A 281 -14.83 -20.64 -20.48
CA ASN A 281 -15.78 -19.53 -20.33
C ASN A 281 -15.18 -18.35 -19.58
N THR A 282 -14.40 -18.60 -18.52
CA THR A 282 -13.71 -17.55 -17.78
C THR A 282 -12.65 -16.88 -18.67
N VAL A 283 -11.83 -17.66 -19.36
CA VAL A 283 -10.79 -17.14 -20.28
C VAL A 283 -11.41 -16.35 -21.43
N ASP A 284 -12.47 -16.86 -22.08
CA ASP A 284 -13.15 -16.20 -23.21
C ASP A 284 -13.83 -14.87 -22.80
N LYS A 285 -14.21 -14.73 -21.52
CA LYS A 285 -14.78 -13.49 -20.95
C LYS A 285 -13.73 -12.50 -20.45
N THR A 286 -12.47 -12.91 -20.41
CA THR A 286 -11.37 -12.05 -19.99
C THR A 286 -11.12 -11.05 -21.11
N GLU A 287 -11.35 -9.75 -20.88
CA GLU A 287 -11.01 -8.72 -21.87
C GLU A 287 -9.50 -8.80 -22.13
N THR A 288 -9.17 -9.22 -23.35
CA THR A 288 -7.79 -9.38 -23.80
C THR A 288 -7.35 -8.07 -24.45
N VAL A 289 -6.39 -7.40 -23.83
CA VAL A 289 -5.57 -6.42 -24.57
C VAL A 289 -4.51 -7.22 -25.28
N PHE A 290 -4.51 -7.10 -26.61
CA PHE A 290 -3.43 -7.63 -27.42
C PHE A 290 -2.25 -6.67 -27.28
N PHE A 291 -1.26 -7.06 -26.49
CA PHE A 291 0.10 -6.66 -26.78
C PHE A 291 0.53 -7.45 -28.01
N ASP A 292 1.21 -6.79 -28.94
CA ASP A 292 1.95 -7.53 -29.95
C ASP A 292 2.97 -8.46 -29.26
N ASP A 293 3.25 -9.62 -29.87
CA ASP A 293 4.23 -10.58 -29.35
C ASP A 293 5.61 -9.89 -29.18
N GLU A 294 5.96 -8.95 -30.06
CA GLU A 294 7.21 -8.16 -29.98
C GLU A 294 7.25 -7.26 -28.72
N VAL A 295 6.12 -6.65 -28.35
CA VAL A 295 6.03 -5.80 -27.14
C VAL A 295 6.15 -6.66 -25.88
N MET A 296 5.56 -7.84 -25.89
CA MET A 296 5.68 -8.78 -24.78
C MET A 296 7.11 -9.28 -24.63
N GLU A 297 7.77 -9.66 -25.73
CA GLU A 297 9.19 -10.05 -25.73
C GLU A 297 10.06 -8.92 -25.18
N PHE A 298 9.83 -7.67 -25.60
CA PHE A 298 10.54 -6.52 -25.08
C PHE A 298 10.39 -6.34 -23.56
N PHE A 299 9.17 -6.46 -23.01
CA PHE A 299 8.94 -6.36 -21.56
C PHE A 299 9.43 -7.59 -20.77
N GLU A 300 9.55 -8.76 -21.41
CA GLU A 300 10.14 -9.95 -20.80
C GLU A 300 11.67 -9.82 -20.70
N GLU A 301 12.30 -9.22 -21.71
CA GLU A 301 13.74 -8.98 -21.74
C GLU A 301 14.17 -7.76 -20.91
N ASN A 302 13.28 -6.77 -20.75
CA ASN A 302 13.60 -5.49 -20.12
C ASN A 302 12.60 -5.15 -19.01
N GLU A 303 13.09 -5.04 -17.77
CA GLU A 303 12.29 -4.51 -16.67
C GLU A 303 12.32 -2.97 -16.71
N LEU A 304 11.31 -2.38 -17.35
CA LEU A 304 11.10 -0.93 -17.39
C LEU A 304 10.49 -0.43 -16.08
N ILE A 305 11.21 0.46 -15.40
CA ILE A 305 10.85 1.00 -14.09
C ILE A 305 10.68 2.51 -14.20
N ASP A 306 9.58 3.01 -13.66
CA ASP A 306 9.38 4.44 -13.47
C ASP A 306 10.33 4.92 -12.36
N PRO A 307 11.17 5.94 -12.63
CA PRO A 307 12.25 6.35 -11.75
C PRO A 307 11.78 6.95 -10.42
N CYS A 308 10.51 7.37 -10.34
CA CYS A 308 9.96 8.13 -9.23
C CYS A 308 9.08 7.31 -8.30
N SER A 309 8.29 6.41 -8.88
CA SER A 309 7.41 5.50 -8.15
C SER A 309 8.07 4.15 -7.90
N GLY A 310 9.07 3.77 -8.70
CA GLY A 310 9.62 2.41 -8.72
C GLY A 310 8.66 1.39 -9.32
N GLU A 311 7.50 1.81 -9.84
CA GLU A 311 6.52 0.95 -10.46
C GLU A 311 7.00 0.47 -11.84
N LYS A 312 6.52 -0.69 -12.26
CA LYS A 312 6.80 -1.19 -13.60
C LYS A 312 5.97 -0.42 -14.60
N ILE A 313 6.63 0.20 -15.57
CA ILE A 313 5.95 0.91 -16.66
C ILE A 313 5.07 -0.04 -17.46
N SER A 314 5.47 -1.32 -17.59
CA SER A 314 4.63 -2.33 -18.23
C SER A 314 3.27 -2.49 -17.54
N ASP A 315 3.21 -2.41 -16.21
CA ASP A 315 1.94 -2.49 -15.47
C ASP A 315 1.11 -1.21 -15.66
N MET A 316 1.75 -0.04 -15.71
CA MET A 316 1.08 1.24 -16.01
C MET A 316 0.48 1.26 -17.42
N LEU A 317 1.27 0.88 -18.42
CA LEU A 317 0.86 0.83 -19.83
C LEU A 317 -0.21 -0.24 -20.07
N LYS A 318 -0.14 -1.38 -19.36
CA LYS A 318 -1.23 -2.37 -19.30
C LYS A 318 -2.52 -1.75 -18.84
N ASN A 319 -2.52 -1.10 -17.68
CA ASN A 319 -3.73 -0.49 -17.15
C ASN A 319 -4.33 0.56 -18.11
N GLU A 320 -3.49 1.33 -18.79
CA GLU A 320 -3.93 2.36 -19.73
C GLU A 320 -4.44 1.78 -21.06
N ALA A 321 -3.75 0.79 -21.63
CA ALA A 321 -4.21 0.08 -22.83
C ALA A 321 -5.56 -0.61 -22.58
N CYS A 322 -5.71 -1.17 -21.39
CA CYS A 322 -6.95 -1.75 -20.89
C CYS A 322 -8.09 -0.75 -20.76
N ALA A 323 -7.82 0.44 -20.19
CA ALA A 323 -8.83 1.48 -20.08
C ALA A 323 -9.33 1.97 -21.46
N ASN A 324 -8.48 1.88 -22.49
CA ASN A 324 -8.74 2.43 -23.82
C ASN A 324 -9.15 1.38 -24.86
N GLN A 325 -9.21 0.08 -24.51
CA GLN A 325 -9.48 -1.04 -25.43
C GLN A 325 -8.63 -1.01 -26.71
N LYS A 326 -7.35 -0.61 -26.60
CA LYS A 326 -6.42 -0.53 -27.74
C LYS A 326 -5.38 -1.62 -27.66
N THR A 327 -5.06 -2.21 -28.81
CA THR A 327 -3.84 -3.00 -29.02
C THR A 327 -2.63 -2.07 -28.85
N LEU A 328 -1.60 -2.54 -28.15
CA LEU A 328 -0.31 -1.84 -28.07
C LEU A 328 0.69 -2.60 -28.94
N ASP A 329 1.07 -2.01 -30.07
CA ASP A 329 2.18 -2.45 -30.92
C ASP A 329 3.46 -1.67 -30.57
N MET A 330 4.57 -1.99 -31.22
CA MET A 330 5.87 -1.33 -30.96
C MET A 330 5.85 0.17 -31.28
N GLU A 331 5.15 0.59 -32.33
CA GLU A 331 5.03 2.02 -32.70
C GLU A 331 4.26 2.79 -31.62
N ALA A 332 3.14 2.24 -31.13
CA ALA A 332 2.38 2.84 -30.03
C ALA A 332 3.12 2.78 -28.69
N LEU A 333 3.94 1.75 -28.46
CA LEU A 333 4.82 1.70 -27.28
C LEU A 333 5.88 2.79 -27.35
N GLU A 334 6.55 2.97 -28.49
CA GLU A 334 7.54 4.02 -28.70
C GLU A 334 6.92 5.41 -28.52
N GLU A 335 5.76 5.69 -29.12
CA GLU A 335 5.03 6.95 -28.93
C GLU A 335 4.65 7.18 -27.45
N LYS A 336 4.34 6.11 -26.71
CA LYS A 336 4.02 6.21 -25.29
C LYS A 336 5.23 6.34 -24.39
N LEU A 337 6.38 5.81 -24.78
CA LEU A 337 7.64 6.01 -24.05
C LEU A 337 8.26 7.36 -24.41
N ASP A 338 7.90 7.94 -25.57
CA ASP A 338 8.24 9.29 -25.96
C ASP A 338 7.68 10.30 -24.94
N GLY A 339 8.57 10.95 -24.20
CA GLY A 339 8.22 11.85 -23.11
C GLY A 339 8.08 11.22 -21.72
N PHE A 340 8.38 9.93 -21.55
CA PHE A 340 8.53 9.30 -20.23
C PHE A 340 10.00 9.03 -19.94
N ASP A 341 10.48 9.44 -18.78
CA ASP A 341 11.76 8.98 -18.27
C ASP A 341 11.61 7.57 -17.70
N TYR A 342 12.52 6.66 -18.04
CA TYR A 342 12.46 5.29 -17.56
C TYR A 342 13.83 4.67 -17.31
N ILE A 343 13.83 3.62 -16.48
CA ILE A 343 15.01 2.83 -16.19
C ILE A 343 14.82 1.42 -16.77
N ILE A 344 15.72 0.98 -17.64
CA ILE A 344 15.83 -0.41 -18.06
C ILE A 344 16.74 -1.14 -17.07
N ASN A 345 16.15 -2.00 -16.23
CA ASN A 345 16.87 -2.77 -15.23
C ASN A 345 17.28 -4.17 -15.72
N ASN A 346 18.54 -4.28 -16.14
CA ASN A 346 19.16 -5.53 -16.62
C ASN A 346 20.23 -6.06 -15.65
N ILE A 347 20.08 -5.82 -14.34
CA ILE A 347 21.01 -6.33 -13.32
C ILE A 347 20.84 -7.84 -13.17
N SER A 348 21.84 -8.59 -13.64
CA SER A 348 21.91 -10.06 -13.58
C SER A 348 22.16 -10.60 -12.17
N ASN A 349 22.94 -9.90 -11.35
CA ASN A 349 23.29 -10.35 -10.00
C ASN A 349 22.07 -10.23 -9.05
N PRO A 350 21.58 -11.34 -8.45
CA PRO A 350 20.35 -11.32 -7.66
C PRO A 350 20.40 -10.38 -6.45
N ARG A 351 21.55 -10.29 -5.78
CA ARG A 351 21.71 -9.44 -4.59
C ARG A 351 21.70 -7.96 -4.96
N ILE A 352 22.45 -7.59 -6.00
CA ILE A 352 22.49 -6.21 -6.49
C ILE A 352 21.09 -5.81 -6.97
N ASN A 353 20.42 -6.67 -7.75
CA ASN A 353 19.07 -6.40 -8.26
C ASN A 353 18.05 -6.23 -7.12
N CYS A 354 18.09 -7.10 -6.11
CA CYS A 354 17.21 -6.98 -4.94
C CYS A 354 17.44 -5.67 -4.16
N LEU A 355 18.70 -5.23 -3.99
CA LEU A 355 19.01 -3.95 -3.35
C LEU A 355 18.58 -2.76 -4.21
N TRP A 356 18.75 -2.84 -5.54
CA TRP A 356 18.24 -1.83 -6.47
C TRP A 356 16.72 -1.69 -6.35
N LYS A 357 15.98 -2.79 -6.40
CA LYS A 357 14.51 -2.78 -6.22
C LYS A 357 14.10 -2.21 -4.88
N LYS A 358 14.82 -2.50 -3.80
CA LYS A 358 14.54 -1.87 -2.49
C LYS A 358 14.81 -0.38 -2.51
N LEU A 359 15.84 0.08 -3.21
CA LEU A 359 16.16 1.49 -3.34
C LEU A 359 15.06 2.22 -4.12
N MET A 360 14.62 1.68 -5.25
CA MET A 360 13.54 2.26 -6.06
C MET A 360 12.19 2.28 -5.32
N ASN A 361 11.91 1.29 -4.48
CA ASN A 361 10.69 1.23 -3.66
C ASN A 361 10.81 1.98 -2.32
N SER A 362 11.95 2.61 -2.04
CA SER A 362 12.08 3.49 -0.89
C SER A 362 11.57 4.88 -1.27
N ASN A 363 11.10 5.67 -0.31
CA ASN A 363 10.77 7.10 -0.53
C ASN A 363 12.05 7.94 -0.75
N ASN A 364 13.04 7.40 -1.47
CA ASN A 364 14.29 8.04 -1.79
C ASN A 364 14.11 8.82 -3.09
N ASN A 365 14.09 10.14 -2.96
CA ASN A 365 13.84 11.00 -4.08
C ASN A 365 15.08 11.27 -4.92
N VAL A 366 16.30 10.90 -4.53
CA VAL A 366 17.48 11.34 -5.28
C VAL A 366 17.54 10.76 -6.69
N ILE A 367 17.19 9.48 -6.87
CA ILE A 367 17.12 8.91 -8.23
C ILE A 367 16.03 9.64 -9.00
N CYS A 368 14.79 9.64 -8.50
CA CYS A 368 13.69 10.41 -9.09
C CYS A 368 14.07 11.85 -9.44
N GLU A 369 14.69 12.61 -8.54
CA GLU A 369 15.07 14.00 -8.71
C GLU A 369 16.14 14.14 -9.79
N GLN A 370 17.16 13.28 -9.86
CA GLN A 370 18.13 13.37 -10.95
C GLN A 370 17.51 13.12 -12.33
N ILE A 371 16.46 12.31 -12.35
CA ILE A 371 15.77 11.94 -13.57
C ILE A 371 14.72 13.01 -13.93
N SER A 372 13.76 13.25 -13.05
CA SER A 372 12.65 14.21 -13.19
C SER A 372 13.04 15.69 -13.15
N TYR A 373 14.18 16.09 -12.58
CA TYR A 373 14.57 17.50 -12.55
C TYR A 373 14.71 18.09 -13.96
N TYR A 374 14.86 17.23 -14.97
CA TYR A 374 14.96 17.59 -16.37
C TYR A 374 13.79 17.12 -17.22
N GLU A 375 12.69 16.68 -16.60
CA GLU A 375 11.47 16.23 -17.30
C GLU A 375 11.00 17.30 -18.30
N GLY A 376 10.79 16.90 -19.55
CA GLY A 376 10.44 17.79 -20.66
C GLY A 376 11.58 18.66 -21.21
N LYS A 377 12.80 18.53 -20.68
CA LYS A 377 14.03 19.18 -21.20
C LYS A 377 15.03 18.16 -21.73
N THR A 378 15.08 16.99 -21.10
CA THR A 378 15.84 15.81 -21.53
C THR A 378 14.96 14.59 -21.45
N GLU A 379 15.18 13.61 -22.33
CA GLU A 379 14.73 12.25 -22.11
C GLU A 379 15.87 11.50 -21.41
N LEU A 380 15.62 10.96 -20.22
CA LEU A 380 16.56 10.10 -19.53
C LEU A 380 16.06 8.66 -19.54
N ASN A 381 16.55 7.89 -20.50
CA ASN A 381 16.29 6.45 -20.59
C ASN A 381 17.50 5.70 -20.06
N LEU A 382 17.60 5.61 -18.73
CA LEU A 382 18.75 5.04 -18.04
C LEU A 382 18.79 3.52 -18.19
N LYS A 383 19.91 2.98 -18.67
CA LYS A 383 20.15 1.53 -18.70
C LYS A 383 21.08 1.12 -17.57
N ILE A 384 20.66 0.16 -16.75
CA ILE A 384 21.48 -0.37 -15.66
C ILE A 384 21.70 -1.87 -15.80
N PHE A 385 22.88 -2.35 -15.45
CA PHE A 385 23.19 -3.79 -15.47
C PHE A 385 24.35 -4.14 -14.53
N SER A 386 24.70 -5.42 -14.45
CA SER A 386 25.88 -5.89 -13.70
C SER A 386 26.79 -6.78 -14.55
N GLN A 387 28.10 -6.62 -14.39
CA GLN A 387 29.14 -7.43 -15.03
C GLN A 387 30.45 -7.35 -14.21
N ASP A 388 31.49 -8.10 -14.57
CA ASP A 388 32.83 -7.93 -13.99
C ASP A 388 33.51 -6.66 -14.52
N LEU A 389 33.93 -5.76 -13.61
CA LEU A 389 34.58 -4.48 -13.93
C LEU A 389 36.05 -4.42 -13.52
N ASN A 390 36.70 -5.57 -13.28
CA ASN A 390 38.13 -5.65 -12.98
C ASN A 390 38.58 -4.75 -11.80
N GLY A 391 37.77 -4.72 -10.72
CA GLY A 391 38.12 -4.06 -9.46
C GLY A 391 37.58 -2.64 -9.27
N GLN A 392 36.80 -2.12 -10.22
CA GLN A 392 35.91 -0.98 -9.96
C GLN A 392 34.63 -1.48 -9.27
N ASN A 393 33.90 -0.60 -8.55
CA ASN A 393 32.62 -0.99 -7.94
C ASN A 393 31.45 -0.82 -8.91
N ALA A 394 31.55 0.20 -9.75
CA ALA A 394 30.60 0.52 -10.79
C ALA A 394 31.28 1.50 -11.76
N ILE A 395 30.67 1.69 -12.92
CA ILE A 395 31.05 2.70 -13.90
C ILE A 395 29.81 3.26 -14.57
N THR A 396 29.81 4.57 -14.80
CA THR A 396 28.78 5.26 -15.57
C THR A 396 29.37 5.87 -16.83
N TRP A 397 28.72 5.67 -17.97
CA TRP A 397 29.10 6.28 -19.25
C TRP A 397 27.86 6.69 -20.04
N PHE A 398 28.09 7.36 -21.16
CA PHE A 398 27.06 7.77 -22.10
C PHE A 398 27.38 7.15 -23.46
N ASP A 399 26.42 6.52 -24.11
CA ASP A 399 26.58 5.95 -25.44
C ASP A 399 26.02 6.93 -26.49
N ASP A 400 26.91 7.52 -27.28
CA ASP A 400 26.55 8.51 -28.28
C ASP A 400 25.68 7.91 -29.42
N ARG A 401 25.57 6.58 -29.52
CA ARG A 401 24.81 5.90 -30.59
C ARG A 401 23.32 5.86 -30.32
N ASP A 402 22.93 5.63 -29.07
CA ASP A 402 21.52 5.64 -28.65
C ASP A 402 21.16 6.88 -27.82
N GLY A 403 22.14 7.71 -27.47
CA GLY A 403 21.93 8.98 -26.80
C GLY A 403 21.53 8.82 -25.33
N GLN A 404 21.97 7.74 -24.68
CA GLN A 404 21.54 7.41 -23.32
C GLN A 404 22.70 7.16 -22.35
N PRO A 405 22.50 7.43 -21.05
CA PRO A 405 23.44 7.03 -20.02
C PRO A 405 23.24 5.58 -19.59
N TYR A 406 24.36 4.97 -19.20
CA TYR A 406 24.45 3.59 -18.76
C TYR A 406 25.19 3.50 -17.44
N ILE A 407 24.72 2.64 -16.55
CA ILE A 407 25.42 2.26 -15.32
C ILE A 407 25.67 0.76 -15.33
N SER A 408 26.93 0.38 -15.12
CA SER A 408 27.30 -1.00 -14.86
C SER A 408 27.78 -1.12 -13.42
N PHE A 409 27.22 -2.06 -12.67
CA PHE A 409 27.69 -2.45 -11.34
C PHE A 409 28.62 -3.66 -11.43
N ASP A 410 29.73 -3.63 -10.69
CA ASP A 410 30.64 -4.76 -10.60
C ASP A 410 30.00 -5.92 -9.84
N GLU A 411 30.01 -7.12 -10.39
CA GLU A 411 29.42 -8.28 -9.70
C GLU A 411 30.09 -8.58 -8.36
N GLY A 412 31.38 -8.27 -8.19
CA GLY A 412 32.12 -8.39 -6.94
C GLY A 412 31.64 -7.43 -5.83
N ILE A 413 30.97 -6.32 -6.19
CA ILE A 413 30.35 -5.42 -5.21
C ILE A 413 29.26 -6.14 -4.40
N SER A 414 28.67 -7.21 -4.95
CA SER A 414 27.67 -8.05 -4.28
C SER A 414 28.19 -8.74 -3.02
N THR A 415 29.49 -8.67 -2.71
CA THR A 415 30.06 -9.19 -1.46
C THR A 415 30.13 -8.13 -0.35
N LYS A 416 29.95 -6.84 -0.68
CA LYS A 416 30.09 -5.71 0.25
C LYS A 416 28.87 -5.52 1.14
N CYS A 417 28.96 -4.56 2.04
CA CYS A 417 27.87 -4.14 2.91
C CYS A 417 26.74 -3.50 2.11
N ASP A 418 25.48 -3.65 2.55
CA ASP A 418 24.33 -3.04 1.87
C ASP A 418 24.52 -1.52 1.68
N ILE A 419 25.03 -0.81 2.69
CA ILE A 419 25.28 0.64 2.60
C ILE A 419 26.32 1.01 1.54
N GLU A 420 27.32 0.18 1.30
CA GLU A 420 28.32 0.46 0.26
C GLU A 420 27.74 0.23 -1.15
N ILE A 421 26.86 -0.76 -1.31
CA ILE A 421 26.18 -1.05 -2.56
C ILE A 421 25.17 0.08 -2.86
N ILE A 422 24.31 0.42 -1.91
CA ILE A 422 23.30 1.47 -2.05
C ILE A 422 23.94 2.84 -2.27
N LYS A 423 25.04 3.17 -1.55
CA LYS A 423 25.85 4.35 -1.88
C LYS A 423 26.21 4.36 -3.37
N THR A 424 26.75 3.25 -3.85
CA THR A 424 27.29 3.19 -5.22
C THR A 424 26.17 3.39 -6.22
N MET A 425 25.00 2.77 -6.01
CA MET A 425 23.80 2.99 -6.83
C MET A 425 23.40 4.46 -6.89
N ILE A 426 23.32 5.13 -5.73
CA ILE A 426 22.98 6.57 -5.67
C ILE A 426 24.04 7.41 -6.37
N HIS A 427 25.33 7.13 -6.12
CA HIS A 427 26.46 7.85 -6.69
C HIS A 427 26.47 7.78 -8.22
N GLU A 428 26.33 6.57 -8.78
CA GLU A 428 26.29 6.38 -10.23
C GLU A 428 25.02 6.97 -10.86
N SER A 429 23.89 6.98 -10.15
CA SER A 429 22.65 7.61 -10.65
C SER A 429 22.83 9.13 -10.83
N VAL A 430 23.58 9.79 -9.95
CA VAL A 430 23.93 11.21 -10.12
C VAL A 430 24.91 11.40 -11.29
N HIS A 431 25.87 10.49 -11.49
CA HIS A 431 26.70 10.53 -12.70
C HIS A 431 25.86 10.44 -13.98
N ALA A 432 24.84 9.57 -14.01
CA ALA A 432 23.98 9.39 -15.17
C ALA A 432 23.18 10.66 -15.47
N GLY A 433 22.57 11.28 -14.45
CA GLY A 433 21.86 12.56 -14.61
C GLY A 433 22.78 13.67 -15.13
N ILE A 434 23.99 13.81 -14.54
CA ILE A 434 24.99 14.79 -15.00
C ILE A 434 25.39 14.55 -16.46
N LEU A 435 25.69 13.31 -16.83
CA LEU A 435 26.06 12.97 -18.20
C LEU A 435 24.93 13.25 -19.18
N ASN A 436 23.68 13.00 -18.79
CA ASN A 436 22.54 13.29 -19.64
C ASN A 436 22.43 14.78 -19.93
N ILE A 437 22.64 15.68 -18.97
CA ILE A 437 22.64 17.14 -19.21
C ILE A 437 23.73 17.58 -20.19
N VAL A 438 24.86 16.88 -20.19
CA VAL A 438 26.04 17.30 -20.96
C VAL A 438 26.05 16.70 -22.36
N LYS A 439 25.50 15.49 -22.52
CA LYS A 439 25.60 14.70 -23.75
C LYS A 439 24.27 14.22 -24.32
N GLY A 440 23.20 14.33 -23.53
CA GLY A 440 21.86 13.89 -23.86
C GLY A 440 21.29 14.57 -25.09
N THR A 441 20.25 13.95 -25.65
CA THR A 441 19.39 14.63 -26.59
C THR A 441 18.47 15.56 -25.81
N HIS A 442 18.43 16.82 -26.23
CA HIS A 442 17.77 17.88 -25.47
C HIS A 442 16.70 18.58 -26.29
N ALA A 443 15.56 18.82 -25.67
CA ALA A 443 14.51 19.62 -26.27
C ALA A 443 14.99 21.06 -26.47
N ALA A 444 14.66 21.65 -27.63
CA ALA A 444 14.90 23.06 -27.94
C ALA A 444 16.36 23.56 -27.79
N GLY A 445 17.35 22.66 -27.90
CA GLY A 445 18.76 23.02 -27.78
C GLY A 445 19.21 23.30 -26.34
N TRP A 446 18.43 22.86 -25.34
CA TRP A 446 18.84 22.86 -23.95
C TRP A 446 20.12 22.03 -23.76
N GLY A 447 20.89 22.28 -22.70
CA GLY A 447 22.04 21.45 -22.35
C GLY A 447 22.94 22.11 -21.32
N ILE A 448 24.23 21.75 -21.31
CA ILE A 448 25.17 22.23 -20.29
C ILE A 448 25.22 23.75 -20.11
N ASN A 449 25.01 24.53 -21.19
CA ASN A 449 25.03 26.00 -21.12
C ASN A 449 23.86 26.58 -20.32
N ASP A 450 22.78 25.81 -20.16
CA ASP A 450 21.57 26.19 -19.41
C ASP A 450 21.65 25.80 -17.93
N VAL A 451 22.74 25.14 -17.51
CA VAL A 451 23.05 24.83 -16.11
C VAL A 451 24.40 25.51 -15.76
N PRO A 452 24.42 26.84 -15.53
CA PRO A 452 25.67 27.60 -15.39
C PRO A 452 26.60 27.09 -14.29
N GLU A 453 26.03 26.58 -13.20
CA GLU A 453 26.80 26.00 -12.11
C GLU A 453 27.54 24.74 -12.58
N LEU A 454 26.84 23.77 -13.19
CA LEU A 454 27.46 22.58 -13.74
C LEU A 454 28.49 22.92 -14.82
N LYS A 455 28.17 23.88 -15.71
CA LYS A 455 29.10 24.37 -16.72
C LYS A 455 30.41 24.88 -16.12
N ASN A 456 30.35 25.61 -15.02
CA ASN A 456 31.54 26.09 -14.34
C ASN A 456 32.43 24.94 -13.86
N TYR A 457 31.86 23.85 -13.35
CA TYR A 457 32.64 22.67 -13.00
C TYR A 457 33.22 21.98 -14.24
N TYR A 458 32.43 21.80 -15.28
CA TYR A 458 32.82 21.18 -16.54
C TYR A 458 34.02 21.88 -17.20
N ASP A 459 34.01 23.21 -17.25
CA ASP A 459 35.06 23.99 -17.92
C ASP A 459 36.37 24.03 -17.11
N ASN A 460 36.32 23.90 -15.77
CA ASN A 460 37.45 24.22 -14.89
C ASN A 460 38.08 23.01 -14.17
N TYR A 461 37.49 21.82 -14.22
CA TYR A 461 37.95 20.66 -13.44
C TYR A 461 38.07 19.39 -14.30
N SER A 462 39.13 18.61 -14.09
CA SER A 462 39.32 17.32 -14.79
C SER A 462 38.39 16.22 -14.26
N LEU A 463 38.06 16.25 -12.97
CA LEU A 463 37.08 15.38 -12.31
C LEU A 463 35.77 16.14 -12.03
N TRP A 464 35.31 16.90 -13.03
CA TRP A 464 34.19 17.83 -12.88
C TRP A 464 32.91 17.18 -12.37
N HIS A 465 32.61 15.91 -12.71
CA HIS A 465 31.48 15.19 -12.11
C HIS A 465 31.60 15.14 -10.59
N HIS A 466 32.73 14.63 -10.07
CA HIS A 466 32.93 14.49 -8.63
C HIS A 466 32.99 15.85 -7.94
N GLU A 467 33.63 16.83 -8.56
CA GLU A 467 33.70 18.19 -7.99
C GLU A 467 32.31 18.82 -7.90
N TYR A 468 31.47 18.66 -8.92
CA TYR A 468 30.08 19.11 -8.89
C TYR A 468 29.26 18.35 -7.86
N MET A 469 29.37 17.02 -7.80
CA MET A 469 28.68 16.20 -6.80
C MET A 469 29.05 16.60 -5.37
N ALA A 470 30.34 16.85 -5.11
CA ALA A 470 30.81 17.23 -3.78
C ALA A 470 30.45 18.68 -3.42
N GLY A 471 30.36 19.58 -4.40
CA GLY A 471 30.04 20.99 -4.19
C GLY A 471 28.55 21.29 -4.12
N ALA A 472 27.74 20.61 -4.94
CA ALA A 472 26.34 20.94 -5.17
C ALA A 472 25.33 19.85 -4.74
N TYR A 473 25.76 18.58 -4.63
CA TYR A 473 24.84 17.45 -4.33
C TYR A 473 25.22 16.66 -3.07
N PHE A 474 26.24 17.07 -2.32
CA PHE A 474 26.77 16.25 -1.24
C PHE A 474 25.75 16.04 -0.11
N GLU A 475 24.98 17.07 0.22
CA GLU A 475 23.97 16.98 1.29
C GLU A 475 22.79 16.10 0.86
N GLU A 476 22.37 16.18 -0.39
CA GLU A 476 21.34 15.36 -1.03
C GLU A 476 21.76 13.90 -1.06
N LEU A 477 23.01 13.61 -1.44
CA LEU A 477 23.59 12.26 -1.39
C LEU A 477 23.52 11.68 0.02
N VAL A 478 23.94 12.44 1.04
CA VAL A 478 23.88 12.02 2.45
C VAL A 478 22.43 11.81 2.90
N SER A 479 21.52 12.70 2.52
CA SER A 479 20.08 12.61 2.81
C SER A 479 19.45 11.35 2.22
N ALA A 480 19.79 11.00 0.97
CA ALA A 480 19.30 9.80 0.28
C ALA A 480 19.64 8.51 1.04
N LEU A 481 20.88 8.39 1.52
CA LEU A 481 21.25 7.23 2.34
C LEU A 481 20.54 7.20 3.68
N LYS A 482 20.36 8.36 4.32
CA LYS A 482 19.59 8.46 5.56
C LYS A 482 18.13 8.07 5.35
N GLN A 483 17.52 8.45 4.23
CA GLN A 483 16.15 8.05 3.90
C GLN A 483 16.03 6.53 3.75
N TYR A 484 17.01 5.88 3.11
CA TYR A 484 17.00 4.43 2.92
C TYR A 484 17.27 3.65 4.23
N PHE A 485 18.29 4.06 5.01
CA PHE A 485 18.74 3.33 6.20
C PHE A 485 18.15 3.86 7.52
N GLY A 486 17.48 5.01 7.52
CA GLY A 486 16.92 5.64 8.71
C GLY A 486 17.98 5.88 9.79
N ASN A 487 17.70 5.41 11.00
CA ASN A 487 18.58 5.54 12.16
C ASN A 487 19.57 4.37 12.32
N GLU A 488 19.75 3.52 11.29
CA GLU A 488 20.68 2.38 11.37
C GLU A 488 22.13 2.83 11.57
N TYR A 489 22.50 3.98 11.00
CA TYR A 489 23.83 4.59 11.16
C TYR A 489 23.74 6.02 11.69
N THR A 490 24.85 6.54 12.22
CA THR A 490 24.93 7.93 12.66
C THR A 490 25.15 8.87 11.48
N ASP A 491 24.80 10.15 11.65
CA ASP A 491 25.06 11.19 10.65
C ASP A 491 26.51 11.23 10.17
N LEU A 492 27.45 11.07 11.10
CA LEU A 492 28.88 11.02 10.80
C LEU A 492 29.26 9.82 9.94
N VAL A 493 28.60 8.68 10.13
CA VAL A 493 28.83 7.50 9.30
C VAL A 493 28.28 7.72 7.89
N TYR A 494 27.07 8.25 7.74
CA TYR A 494 26.52 8.56 6.41
C TYR A 494 27.41 9.54 5.63
N GLU A 495 27.82 10.62 6.29
CA GLU A 495 28.70 11.63 5.72
C GLU A 495 30.06 11.03 5.32
N ALA A 496 30.68 10.24 6.21
CA ALA A 496 31.94 9.59 5.92
C ALA A 496 31.78 8.66 4.71
N ILE A 497 30.79 7.78 4.69
CA ILE A 497 30.60 6.82 3.59
C ILE A 497 30.42 7.55 2.25
N MET A 498 29.79 8.73 2.21
CA MET A 498 29.69 9.54 0.98
C MET A 498 31.01 10.15 0.56
N TRP A 499 31.74 10.74 1.49
CA TRP A 499 33.07 11.25 1.19
C TRP A 499 34.01 10.18 0.62
N LYS A 500 33.81 8.89 0.92
CA LYS A 500 34.65 7.80 0.39
C LYS A 500 34.69 7.80 -1.14
N GLY A 501 33.55 8.09 -1.78
CA GLY A 501 33.46 8.20 -3.25
C GLY A 501 33.98 9.54 -3.80
N LEU A 502 34.07 10.58 -2.96
CA LEU A 502 34.34 11.96 -3.37
C LEU A 502 35.64 12.52 -2.74
N HIS A 503 36.51 11.67 -2.18
CA HIS A 503 37.67 12.09 -1.38
C HIS A 503 38.75 12.82 -2.19
N ASN A 504 38.76 12.66 -3.51
CA ASN A 504 39.70 13.33 -4.41
C ASN A 504 39.22 14.71 -4.87
N THR A 505 38.12 15.22 -4.33
CA THR A 505 37.55 16.53 -4.69
C THR A 505 38.21 17.66 -3.90
N THR A 506 38.08 18.87 -4.43
CA THR A 506 38.53 20.10 -3.79
C THR A 506 37.72 20.39 -2.54
N ALA A 507 36.41 20.11 -2.55
CA ALA A 507 35.55 20.22 -1.37
C ALA A 507 36.04 19.34 -0.20
N TYR A 508 36.37 18.06 -0.45
CA TYR A 508 36.94 17.19 0.58
C TYR A 508 38.30 17.70 1.12
N ARG A 509 39.18 18.15 0.21
CA ARG A 509 40.48 18.73 0.58
C ARG A 509 40.35 20.04 1.37
N ALA A 510 39.25 20.77 1.22
CA ALA A 510 38.97 21.99 1.97
C ALA A 510 38.48 21.74 3.39
N LEU A 511 38.04 20.51 3.73
CA LEU A 511 37.62 20.17 5.09
C LEU A 511 38.75 20.40 6.11
N PRO A 512 38.45 20.66 7.39
CA PRO A 512 39.46 20.66 8.44
C PRO A 512 40.17 19.30 8.53
N GLN A 513 41.48 19.29 8.80
CA GLN A 513 42.25 18.03 8.93
C GLN A 513 41.63 17.10 9.99
N SER A 514 41.13 17.65 11.10
CA SER A 514 40.44 16.87 12.14
C SER A 514 39.21 16.14 11.62
N LYS A 515 38.44 16.77 10.72
CA LYS A 515 37.26 16.17 10.09
C LYS A 515 37.67 15.07 9.10
N ARG A 516 38.69 15.29 8.27
CA ARG A 516 39.23 14.24 7.38
C ARG A 516 39.71 13.02 8.17
N ASN A 517 40.49 13.23 9.23
CA ASN A 517 40.95 12.14 10.09
C ASN A 517 39.76 11.36 10.70
N GLN A 518 38.68 12.05 11.09
CA GLN A 518 37.47 11.41 11.60
C GLN A 518 36.80 10.54 10.52
N ILE A 519 36.70 11.05 9.29
CA ILE A 519 36.14 10.32 8.15
C ILE A 519 36.98 9.08 7.81
N GLU A 520 38.31 9.23 7.73
CA GLU A 520 39.25 8.14 7.47
C GLU A 520 39.15 7.04 8.54
N ASN A 521 39.10 7.42 9.82
CA ASN A 521 38.92 6.47 10.92
C ASN A 521 37.61 5.68 10.79
N ILE A 522 36.51 6.31 10.34
CA ILE A 522 35.24 5.62 10.11
C ILE A 522 35.35 4.65 8.92
N TRP A 523 36.05 5.02 7.85
CA TRP A 523 36.29 4.11 6.72
C TRP A 523 37.09 2.89 7.13
N ASP A 524 38.15 3.07 7.90
CA ASP A 524 38.98 1.97 8.39
C ASP A 524 38.17 1.04 9.29
N GLN A 525 37.31 1.59 10.15
CA GLN A 525 36.38 0.78 10.95
C GLN A 525 35.43 -0.02 10.07
N PHE A 526 34.89 0.57 8.99
CA PHE A 526 33.99 -0.13 8.07
C PHE A 526 34.70 -1.21 7.26
N ASN A 527 35.90 -0.93 6.74
CA ASN A 527 36.68 -1.89 5.97
C ASN A 527 37.11 -3.09 6.82
N ASN A 528 37.33 -2.88 8.13
CA ASN A 528 37.73 -3.93 9.08
C ASN A 528 36.54 -4.56 9.83
N SER A 529 35.34 -4.03 9.69
CA SER A 529 34.14 -4.54 10.37
C SER A 529 33.61 -5.77 9.63
N THR A 530 33.54 -6.90 10.34
CA THR A 530 32.84 -8.10 9.86
C THR A 530 31.32 -8.02 10.06
N THR A 531 30.81 -6.95 10.68
CA THR A 531 29.45 -6.85 11.20
C THR A 531 28.63 -5.75 10.52
N CYS A 532 28.77 -5.58 9.22
CA CYS A 532 27.84 -4.76 8.46
C CYS A 532 26.68 -5.58 7.91
N LYS A 533 25.52 -4.94 7.73
CA LYS A 533 24.31 -5.59 7.22
C LYS A 533 24.52 -6.06 5.78
N LYS A 534 24.15 -7.32 5.54
CA LYS A 534 24.07 -7.93 4.21
C LYS A 534 22.69 -8.56 4.06
N SER A 535 21.80 -7.87 3.35
CA SER A 535 20.49 -8.41 2.97
C SER A 535 20.51 -8.86 1.51
N CYS A 536 19.42 -9.49 1.08
CA CYS A 536 19.29 -10.02 -0.29
C CYS A 536 20.38 -11.06 -0.66
N LEU A 537 20.82 -11.87 0.31
CA LEU A 537 21.81 -12.94 0.11
C LEU A 537 21.19 -14.20 -0.52
#